data_AF-S7VSN3-F1
#
_entry.id   AF-S7VSN3-F1
#
_cell.length_a   1.000
_cell.length_b   1.000
_cell.length_c   1.000
_cell.angle_alpha   90.00
_cell.angle_beta   90.00
_cell.angle_gamma   90.00
#
_symmetry.space_group_name_H-M   'P 1'
#
loop_
_entity.id
_entity.type
_entity.pdbx_description
1 polymer ?
#
loop_
_entity_poly.entity_id
_entity_poly.type
_entity_poly.pdbx_seq_one_letter_code
_entity_poly.pdbx_strand_id
1 'polypeptide(L)'
;MPIINKVAELNGNIDYKVVLRDENEALMDQFLTNGGKSIPKLIMLDTETNTVIDSFGPRPTVATNMVQAYKAEHGMLTPEFKEDLQRWYNKDKGQSTIEDLVGLLK
;
A
#
# COMPACT_ATOMS: atom_id res chain seq x y z
N MET A 1 -3.25 -5.82 4.06
CA MET A 1 -4.52 -6.20 3.38
C MET A 1 -5.73 -6.17 4.29
N PRO A 2 -5.73 -6.70 5.54
CA PRO A 2 -6.95 -6.72 6.36
C PRO A 2 -7.61 -5.35 6.56
N ILE A 3 -6.79 -4.32 6.76
CA ILE A 3 -7.26 -2.93 6.92
C ILE A 3 -7.91 -2.39 5.63
N ILE A 4 -7.27 -2.58 4.47
CA ILE A 4 -7.82 -2.18 3.16
C ILE A 4 -9.18 -2.84 2.93
N ASN A 5 -9.26 -4.16 3.14
CA ASN A 5 -10.51 -4.89 3.01
C ASN A 5 -11.58 -4.34 3.96
N LYS A 6 -11.22 -4.06 5.21
CA LYS A 6 -12.18 -3.54 6.18
C LYS A 6 -12.71 -2.16 5.82
N VAL A 7 -11.86 -1.27 5.30
CA VAL A 7 -12.29 0.06 4.81
C VAL A 7 -13.26 -0.08 3.64
N ALA A 8 -12.97 -0.96 2.68
CA ALA A 8 -13.87 -1.21 1.55
C ALA A 8 -15.23 -1.77 2.01
N GLU A 9 -15.25 -2.75 2.92
CA GLU A 9 -16.49 -3.34 3.46
C GLU A 9 -17.40 -2.32 4.17
N LEU A 10 -16.85 -1.22 4.69
CA LEU A 10 -17.61 -0.19 5.40
C LEU A 10 -18.37 0.74 4.44
N ASN A 11 -18.07 0.71 3.14
CA ASN A 11 -18.71 1.57 2.15
C ASN A 11 -19.27 0.75 0.99
N GLY A 12 -20.60 0.65 0.90
CA GLY A 12 -21.29 -0.12 -0.14
C GLY A 12 -21.09 0.39 -1.57
N ASN A 13 -20.50 1.56 -1.76
CA ASN A 13 -20.17 2.10 -3.08
C ASN A 13 -18.79 1.64 -3.60
N ILE A 14 -18.02 0.90 -2.79
CA ILE A 14 -16.70 0.40 -3.17
C ILE A 14 -16.81 -1.07 -3.57
N ASP A 15 -16.57 -1.36 -4.85
CA ASP A 15 -16.33 -2.73 -5.33
C ASP A 15 -14.85 -3.08 -5.13
N TYR A 16 -14.57 -4.05 -4.27
CA TYR A 16 -13.21 -4.44 -3.92
C TYR A 16 -12.89 -5.84 -4.46
N LYS A 17 -11.85 -5.90 -5.30
CA LYS A 17 -11.36 -7.13 -5.92
C LYS A 17 -9.89 -7.34 -5.60
N VAL A 18 -9.52 -8.60 -5.40
CA VAL A 18 -8.13 -9.02 -5.20
C VAL A 18 -7.73 -9.91 -6.36
N VAL A 19 -6.61 -9.58 -6.99
CA VAL A 19 -5.97 -10.40 -8.02
C VAL A 19 -4.57 -10.77 -7.58
N LEU A 20 -4.08 -11.95 -7.98
CA LEU A 20 -2.75 -12.40 -7.64
C LEU A 20 -1.73 -11.73 -8.56
N ARG A 21 -0.73 -11.07 -7.96
CA ARG A 21 0.34 -10.36 -8.68
C ARG A 21 0.99 -11.23 -9.75
N ASP A 22 1.35 -12.46 -9.39
CA ASP A 22 2.13 -13.35 -10.22
C ASP A 22 1.30 -13.94 -11.39
N GLU A 23 -0.04 -13.89 -11.29
CA GLU A 23 -0.95 -14.31 -12.36
C GLU A 23 -1.39 -13.12 -13.26
N ASN A 24 -1.04 -11.89 -12.88
CA ASN A 24 -1.50 -10.66 -13.54
C ASN A 24 -0.31 -9.73 -13.85
N GLU A 25 0.74 -10.26 -14.49
CA GLU A 25 2.00 -9.53 -14.72
C GLU A 25 1.81 -8.24 -15.52
N ALA A 26 1.03 -8.27 -16.61
CA ALA A 26 0.79 -7.11 -17.46
C ALA A 26 0.08 -5.95 -16.71
N LEU A 27 -0.73 -6.29 -15.70
CA LEU A 27 -1.31 -5.29 -14.80
C LEU A 27 -0.23 -4.78 -13.85
N MET A 28 0.51 -5.65 -13.17
CA MET A 28 1.52 -5.25 -12.19
C MET A 28 2.63 -4.38 -12.80
N ASP A 29 3.04 -4.66 -14.04
CA ASP A 29 4.09 -3.91 -14.74
C ASP A 29 3.71 -2.44 -14.98
N GLN A 30 2.41 -2.11 -14.98
CA GLN A 30 1.94 -0.71 -15.06
C GLN A 30 2.04 0.04 -13.72
N PHE A 31 2.23 -0.68 -12.60
CA PHE A 31 2.11 -0.13 -11.25
C PHE A 31 3.32 -0.45 -10.35
N LEU A 32 4.51 -0.56 -10.95
CA LEU A 32 5.76 -0.83 -10.24
C LEU A 32 6.06 0.23 -9.18
N THR A 33 6.59 -0.19 -8.04
CA THR A 33 7.12 0.73 -7.03
C THR A 33 8.64 0.70 -7.08
N ASN A 34 9.26 1.82 -7.47
CA ASN A 34 10.71 1.93 -7.67
C ASN A 34 11.26 0.82 -8.58
N GLY A 35 10.54 0.51 -9.67
CA GLY A 35 10.87 -0.57 -10.60
C GLY A 35 10.60 -1.99 -10.09
N GLY A 36 10.18 -2.16 -8.83
CA GLY A 36 9.88 -3.46 -8.24
C GLY A 36 8.38 -3.80 -8.22
N LYS A 37 8.06 -5.09 -8.40
CA LYS A 37 6.71 -5.67 -8.25
C LYS A 37 6.30 -5.79 -6.77
N SER A 38 6.27 -4.65 -6.07
CA SER A 38 6.03 -4.56 -4.61
C SER A 38 4.56 -4.77 -4.24
N ILE A 39 4.30 -5.43 -3.11
CA ILE A 39 2.95 -5.72 -2.62
C ILE A 39 2.74 -5.25 -1.18
N PRO A 40 1.48 -4.95 -0.79
CA PRO A 40 0.30 -4.86 -1.65
C PRO A 40 0.33 -3.61 -2.55
N LYS A 41 -0.26 -3.69 -3.75
CA LYS A 41 -0.51 -2.53 -4.61
C LYS A 41 -2.03 -2.39 -4.75
N LEU A 42 -2.57 -1.28 -4.26
CA LEU A 42 -3.98 -0.94 -4.43
C LEU A 42 -4.09 0.05 -5.59
N ILE A 43 -5.04 -0.20 -6.48
CA ILE A 43 -5.33 0.63 -7.65
C ILE A 43 -6.79 1.04 -7.51
N MET A 44 -7.06 2.35 -7.51
CA MET A 44 -8.40 2.90 -7.44
C MET A 44 -8.84 3.25 -8.86
N LEU A 45 -9.98 2.70 -9.26
CA LEU A 45 -10.54 2.86 -10.59
C LEU A 45 -11.89 3.55 -10.47
N ASP A 46 -12.14 4.52 -11.35
CA ASP A 46 -13.49 5.00 -11.62
C ASP A 46 -14.24 3.94 -12.45
N THR A 47 -15.38 3.47 -11.96
CA THR A 47 -16.10 2.33 -12.56
C THR A 47 -16.85 2.70 -13.85
N GLU A 48 -17.13 3.97 -14.08
CA GLU A 48 -17.83 4.43 -15.29
C GLU A 48 -16.86 4.59 -16.46
N THR A 49 -15.68 5.15 -16.18
CA THR A 49 -14.66 5.49 -17.19
C THR A 49 -13.54 4.46 -17.30
N ASN A 50 -13.42 3.55 -16.34
CA ASN A 50 -12.28 2.64 -16.15
C ASN A 50 -10.92 3.35 -16.05
N THR A 51 -10.92 4.61 -15.62
CA THR A 51 -9.68 5.38 -15.44
C THR A 51 -9.11 5.15 -14.05
N VAL A 52 -7.77 5.13 -13.96
CA VAL A 52 -7.07 5.09 -12.67
C VAL A 52 -7.13 6.47 -12.05
N ILE A 53 -7.77 6.56 -10.89
CA ILE A 53 -7.90 7.82 -10.16
C ILE A 53 -6.84 7.98 -9.07
N ASP A 54 -6.38 6.88 -8.47
CA ASP A 54 -5.30 6.89 -7.49
C ASP A 54 -4.69 5.51 -7.27
N SER A 55 -3.61 5.44 -6.51
CA SER A 55 -3.00 4.16 -6.09
C SER A 55 -2.31 4.27 -4.73
N PHE A 56 -2.30 3.15 -4.00
CA PHE A 56 -1.62 3.04 -2.71
C PHE A 56 -0.65 1.86 -2.70
N GLY A 57 0.38 1.96 -1.86
CA GLY A 57 1.27 0.85 -1.51
C GLY A 57 2.73 1.03 -1.95
N PRO A 58 3.62 0.16 -1.47
CA PRO A 58 3.37 -1.05 -0.68
C PRO A 58 3.17 -0.83 0.82
N ARG A 59 3.43 0.38 1.30
CA ARG A 59 3.35 0.73 2.72
C ARG A 59 2.63 2.08 2.86
N PRO A 60 2.03 2.36 4.03
CA PRO A 60 1.56 3.69 4.30
C PRO A 60 2.70 4.71 4.26
N THR A 61 2.37 5.97 4.02
CA THR A 61 3.27 7.10 3.87
C THR A 61 4.29 7.17 5.02
N VAL A 62 3.82 7.00 6.26
CA VAL A 62 4.66 7.00 7.46
C VAL A 62 5.74 5.91 7.40
N ALA A 63 5.35 4.66 7.13
CA ALA A 63 6.29 3.54 7.03
C ALA A 63 7.21 3.66 5.81
N THR A 64 6.72 4.23 4.70
CA THR A 64 7.54 4.53 3.53
C THR A 64 8.65 5.52 3.90
N ASN A 65 8.31 6.59 4.62
CA ASN A 65 9.28 7.60 5.06
C ASN A 65 10.31 7.01 6.04
N MET A 66 9.88 6.17 6.99
CA MET A 66 10.79 5.45 7.89
C MET A 66 11.82 4.61 7.11
N VAL A 67 11.34 3.85 6.12
CA VAL A 67 12.19 3.00 5.27
C VAL A 67 13.18 3.86 4.47
N GLN A 68 12.72 4.94 3.85
CA GLN A 68 13.58 5.80 3.03
C GLN A 68 14.64 6.52 3.86
N ALA A 69 14.26 7.09 5.01
CA ALA A 69 15.18 7.75 5.92
C ALA A 69 16.28 6.78 6.39
N TYR A 70 15.89 5.59 6.84
CA TYR A 70 16.86 4.57 7.27
C TYR A 70 17.80 4.14 6.14
N LYS A 71 17.27 3.93 4.93
CA LYS A 71 18.08 3.55 3.77
C LYS A 71 19.05 4.66 3.36
N ALA A 72 18.66 5.92 3.47
CA ALA A 72 19.52 7.05 3.16
C ALA A 72 20.70 7.15 4.14
N GLU A 73 20.48 6.82 5.41
CA GLU A 73 21.52 6.86 6.45
C GLU A 73 22.43 5.63 6.45
N HIS A 74 21.88 4.44 6.27
CA HIS A 74 22.60 3.17 6.44
C HIS A 74 22.92 2.44 5.11
N GLY A 75 22.44 2.94 3.98
CA GLY A 75 22.59 2.34 2.65
C GLY A 75 21.70 1.11 2.39
N MET A 76 21.35 0.36 3.44
CA MET A 76 20.50 -0.84 3.36
C MET A 76 19.60 -0.99 4.58
N LEU A 77 18.57 -1.84 4.45
CA LEU A 77 17.68 -2.18 5.56
C LEU A 77 18.26 -3.34 6.36
N THR A 78 18.66 -3.09 7.60
CA THR A 78 19.22 -4.11 8.48
C THR A 78 18.13 -5.02 9.07
N PRO A 79 18.49 -6.19 9.61
CA PRO A 79 17.56 -7.03 10.37
C PRO A 79 16.90 -6.28 11.54
N GLU A 80 17.66 -5.47 12.26
CA GLU A 80 17.20 -4.71 13.43
C GLU A 80 16.12 -3.69 13.02
N PHE A 81 16.36 -2.94 11.94
CA PHE A 81 15.35 -2.01 11.43
C PHE A 81 14.07 -2.70 10.98
N LYS A 82 14.16 -3.90 10.38
CA LYS A 82 12.97 -4.67 10.00
C LYS A 82 12.16 -5.06 11.22
N GLU A 83 12.82 -5.40 12.33
CA GLU A 83 12.16 -5.68 13.60
C GLU A 83 11.49 -4.42 14.17
N ASP A 84 12.18 -3.28 14.16
CA ASP A 84 11.62 -2.00 14.60
C ASP A 84 10.41 -1.58 13.77
N LEU A 85 10.50 -1.74 12.45
CA LEU A 85 9.38 -1.49 11.54
C LEU A 85 8.20 -2.43 11.84
N GLN A 86 8.46 -3.70 12.16
CA GLN A 86 7.41 -4.63 12.57
C GLN A 86 6.78 -4.24 13.92
N ARG A 87 7.59 -3.81 14.90
CA ARG A 87 7.11 -3.30 16.19
C ARG A 87 6.25 -2.05 15.99
N TRP A 88 6.64 -1.18 15.06
CA TRP A 88 5.86 -0.02 14.66
C TRP A 88 4.50 -0.44 14.08
N TYR A 89 4.44 -1.37 13.13
CA TYR A 89 3.16 -1.86 12.60
C TYR A 89 2.23 -2.41 13.69
N ASN A 90 2.79 -3.15 14.65
CA ASN A 90 2.03 -3.69 15.78
C ASN A 90 1.45 -2.59 16.68
N LYS A 91 2.16 -1.46 16.82
CA LYS A 91 1.71 -0.28 17.58
C LYS A 91 0.72 0.58 16.80
N ASP A 92 0.99 0.80 15.52
CA ASP A 92 0.15 1.58 14.60
C ASP A 92 -1.22 0.94 14.39
N LYS A 93 -1.29 -0.39 14.43
CA LYS A 93 -2.56 -1.15 14.27
C LYS A 93 -3.35 -0.76 13.01
N GLY A 94 -2.64 -0.32 11.96
CA GLY A 94 -3.24 0.05 10.69
C GLY A 94 -3.80 1.47 10.62
N GLN A 95 -3.63 2.30 11.65
CA GLN A 95 -4.13 3.68 11.65
C GLN A 95 -3.53 4.49 10.51
N SER A 96 -2.21 4.44 10.31
CA SER A 96 -1.56 5.14 9.19
C SER A 96 -2.06 4.65 7.83
N THR A 97 -2.44 3.37 7.71
CA THR A 97 -3.04 2.85 6.47
C THR A 97 -4.43 3.42 6.25
N ILE A 98 -5.26 3.51 7.30
CA ILE A 98 -6.61 4.10 7.20
C ILE A 98 -6.51 5.57 6.83
N GLU A 99 -5.62 6.33 7.47
CA GLU A 99 -5.42 7.76 7.20
C GLU A 99 -5.06 8.00 5.73
N ASP A 100 -4.09 7.24 5.20
CA ASP A 100 -3.74 7.34 3.78
C ASP A 100 -4.95 7.00 2.90
N LEU A 101 -5.63 5.88 3.14
CA LEU A 101 -6.78 5.46 2.31
C LEU A 101 -7.91 6.49 2.33
N VAL A 102 -8.23 7.06 3.50
CA VAL A 102 -9.24 8.12 3.62
C VAL A 102 -8.79 9.36 2.87
N GLY A 103 -7.50 9.70 2.88
CA GLY A 103 -6.95 10.81 2.10
C GLY A 103 -7.08 10.64 0.58
N LEU A 104 -7.19 9.40 0.08
CA LEU A 104 -7.43 9.11 -1.35
C LEU A 104 -8.91 9.19 -1.73
N LEU A 105 -9.81 9.03 -0.76
CA LEU A 105 -11.26 9.14 -0.96
C LEU A 105 -11.66 10.63 -0.87
N LYS A 106 -11.80 11.28 -2.03
CA LYS A 106 -12.29 12.67 -2.12
C LYS A 106 -13.81 12.74 -2.16
#